data_AF-A0A364N0R9-F1
#
_entry.id   AF-A0A364N0R9-F1
#
_cell.length_a   1.000
_cell.length_b   1.000
_cell.length_c   1.000
_cell.angle_alpha   90.00
_cell.angle_beta   90.00
_cell.angle_gamma   90.00
#
_symmetry.space_group_name_H-M   'P 1'
#
loop_
_entity.id
_entity.type
_entity.pdbx_description
1 polymer ?
#
loop_
_entity_poly.entity_id
_entity_poly.type
_entity_poly.pdbx_seq_one_letter_code
_entity_poly.pdbx_strand_id
1 'polypeptide(L)'
;MYNNKTPPMTSYSAPKPDSPNNQTHNDTFTDDPEGPDKTPCPLQSKAQGKRPLSASPAPLPSKRQASSLHKPLSYKDVPQALPMPSSHPPTQLSLTHHTGALFTAPPQTLLLHACNTQGTWGAGIALAFKQAYPKAYAIYHAYCTVEHSFKAGNSVPVGTALLIPPVDKGTPHWIGCLFTSRRYGKGRDGVESIVRSTGTAVEGVLELVRAVNEGVVGDRDKEGIAGVRMCRINSGKFGVEWKRTEEVLRGIVVREGWVGGVEVWDQEGV
;
A
#
# COMPACT_ATOMS: atom_id res chain seq x y z
N MET A 1 -22.69 60.94 -3.26
CA MET A 1 -21.94 61.52 -2.12
C MET A 1 -22.87 61.54 -0.92
N TYR A 2 -22.74 60.56 -0.03
CA TYR A 2 -23.28 60.63 1.33
C TYR A 2 -22.18 60.09 2.25
N ASN A 3 -21.60 61.03 2.97
CA ASN A 3 -20.61 60.82 4.01
C ASN A 3 -21.40 60.52 5.29
N ASN A 4 -21.04 59.49 6.06
CA ASN A 4 -21.15 59.59 7.51
C ASN A 4 -20.16 58.68 8.22
N LYS A 5 -19.36 59.34 9.04
CA LYS A 5 -18.27 58.84 9.88
C LYS A 5 -18.82 58.17 11.15
N THR A 6 -18.11 57.14 11.60
CA THR A 6 -18.14 56.51 12.93
C THR A 6 -17.74 57.49 14.05
N PRO A 7 -18.05 57.18 15.33
CA PRO A 7 -16.98 56.71 16.23
C PRO A 7 -17.40 55.64 17.27
N PRO A 8 -16.42 55.09 18.05
CA PRO A 8 -16.50 53.81 18.78
C PRO A 8 -16.54 53.96 20.32
N MET A 9 -16.69 52.84 21.05
CA MET A 9 -16.33 52.56 22.47
C MET A 9 -17.29 51.45 23.00
N THR A 10 -17.01 50.49 23.87
CA THR A 10 -15.88 50.16 24.75
C THR A 10 -16.10 48.74 25.31
N SER A 11 -14.98 48.05 25.56
CA SER A 11 -14.69 47.04 26.59
C SER A 11 -15.82 46.42 27.43
N TYR A 12 -15.78 45.08 27.62
CA TYR A 12 -15.74 44.48 28.98
C TYR A 12 -15.07 43.09 28.94
N SER A 13 -14.09 42.94 29.83
CA SER A 13 -13.33 41.72 30.12
C SER A 13 -13.99 40.90 31.24
N ALA A 14 -13.93 39.56 31.09
CA ALA A 14 -13.79 38.45 32.06
C ALA A 14 -14.52 38.47 33.44
N PRO A 15 -14.86 37.28 34.01
CA PRO A 15 -13.85 36.53 34.76
C PRO A 15 -13.91 34.98 34.65
N LYS A 16 -12.76 34.34 34.90
CA LYS A 16 -12.60 32.91 35.26
C LYS A 16 -13.10 32.66 36.70
N PRO A 17 -13.36 31.39 37.05
CA PRO A 17 -12.92 30.92 38.36
C PRO A 17 -12.11 29.62 38.33
N ASP A 18 -11.39 29.46 39.44
CA ASP A 18 -10.22 28.63 39.72
C ASP A 18 -10.42 27.12 39.87
N SER A 19 -9.30 26.41 39.69
CA SER A 19 -9.05 25.04 40.15
C SER A 19 -8.99 24.95 41.69
N PRO A 20 -9.10 23.72 42.23
CA PRO A 20 -8.14 23.32 43.25
C PRO A 20 -7.44 21.99 42.95
N ASN A 21 -6.21 21.97 43.44
CA ASN A 21 -5.15 20.97 43.39
C ASN A 21 -5.28 19.93 44.52
N ASN A 22 -4.88 18.68 44.27
CA ASN A 22 -4.19 17.72 45.17
C ASN A 22 -4.38 16.29 44.63
N GLN A 23 -3.54 15.28 44.84
CA GLN A 23 -2.15 15.09 45.26
C GLN A 23 -1.89 13.57 45.12
N THR A 24 -0.63 13.18 44.89
CA THR A 24 0.00 11.89 45.26
C THR A 24 -0.64 10.56 44.84
N HIS A 25 0.12 9.79 44.04
CA HIS A 25 0.12 8.33 44.11
C HIS A 25 1.56 7.85 44.33
N ASN A 26 1.80 7.25 45.49
CA ASN A 26 2.93 6.38 45.79
C ASN A 26 2.37 5.07 46.38
N ASP A 27 3.15 4.00 46.16
CA ASP A 27 3.07 2.67 46.77
C ASP A 27 1.90 1.78 46.29
N THR A 28 2.01 0.46 46.16
CA THR A 28 2.98 -0.51 46.67
C THR A 28 2.94 -1.77 45.79
N PHE A 29 4.09 -2.42 45.65
CA PHE A 29 4.26 -3.79 45.19
C PHE A 29 3.88 -4.75 46.32
N THR A 30 3.11 -5.80 46.04
CA THR A 30 2.91 -6.93 46.97
C THR A 30 2.98 -8.25 46.22
N ASP A 31 3.81 -9.12 46.78
CA ASP A 31 4.19 -10.47 46.40
C ASP A 31 3.09 -11.54 46.53
N ASP A 32 3.26 -12.58 45.68
CA ASP A 32 3.13 -14.03 45.92
C ASP A 32 1.76 -14.69 46.25
N PRO A 33 1.62 -16.04 46.20
CA PRO A 33 2.48 -17.11 45.62
C PRO A 33 1.69 -18.19 44.82
N GLU A 34 2.41 -19.09 44.11
CA GLU A 34 2.28 -20.57 44.21
C GLU A 34 3.09 -21.29 43.09
N GLY A 35 4.20 -21.94 43.49
CA GLY A 35 4.73 -23.13 42.81
C GLY A 35 4.23 -24.40 43.53
N PRO A 36 4.88 -25.57 43.43
CA PRO A 36 5.95 -26.03 42.54
C PRO A 36 5.49 -27.31 41.76
N ASP A 37 6.24 -27.94 40.86
CA ASP A 37 7.21 -28.98 41.21
C ASP A 37 7.86 -29.54 39.93
N LYS A 38 9.20 -29.56 39.89
CA LYS A 38 10.00 -30.35 38.95
C LYS A 38 11.25 -30.82 39.69
N THR A 39 11.31 -32.12 39.93
CA THR A 39 12.49 -32.83 40.42
C THR A 39 13.03 -33.75 39.30
N PRO A 40 14.34 -34.04 39.20
CA PRO A 40 15.03 -34.31 37.93
C PRO A 40 15.66 -35.71 37.77
N CYS A 41 15.97 -36.08 36.50
CA CYS A 41 17.05 -36.97 36.02
C CYS A 41 17.08 -38.46 36.49
N PRO A 42 17.99 -39.34 36.01
CA PRO A 42 18.43 -39.73 34.65
C PRO A 42 18.55 -41.29 34.45
N LEU A 43 19.08 -41.72 33.28
CA LEU A 43 19.89 -42.95 33.01
C LEU A 43 19.30 -44.15 32.20
N GLN A 44 20.11 -44.54 31.18
CA GLN A 44 20.52 -45.91 30.74
C GLN A 44 19.47 -46.79 30.00
N SER A 45 19.78 -47.66 29.03
CA SER A 45 21.02 -48.29 28.52
C SER A 45 20.78 -49.07 27.21
N LYS A 46 21.86 -49.24 26.42
CA LYS A 46 22.33 -50.41 25.62
C LYS A 46 21.36 -51.22 24.72
N ALA A 47 21.75 -51.39 23.45
CA ALA A 47 22.12 -52.70 22.88
C ALA A 47 22.79 -52.58 21.49
N GLN A 48 23.85 -53.37 21.27
CA GLN A 48 24.59 -53.54 20.02
C GLN A 48 23.92 -54.58 19.11
N GLY A 49 23.93 -54.34 17.79
CA GLY A 49 23.57 -55.30 16.74
C GLY A 49 24.38 -55.06 15.46
N LYS A 50 24.89 -56.13 14.86
CA LYS A 50 25.94 -56.17 13.82
C LYS A 50 25.43 -55.80 12.41
N ARG A 51 26.36 -55.28 11.57
CA ARG A 51 26.26 -54.96 10.12
C ARG A 51 25.92 -56.21 9.25
N PRO A 52 25.33 -56.04 8.04
CA PRO A 52 26.14 -55.83 6.83
C PRO A 52 25.60 -54.79 5.82
N LEU A 53 26.42 -54.60 4.79
CA LEU A 53 26.51 -53.54 3.79
C LEU A 53 25.37 -53.52 2.74
N SER A 54 25.26 -52.33 2.12
CA SER A 54 24.75 -52.06 0.76
C SER A 54 23.26 -51.75 0.61
N ALA A 55 22.94 -50.45 0.56
CA ALA A 55 21.90 -49.90 -0.30
C ALA A 55 22.21 -48.41 -0.55
N SER A 56 22.36 -48.05 -1.82
CA SER A 56 22.47 -46.67 -2.30
C SER A 56 21.32 -45.81 -1.74
N PRO A 57 21.55 -44.55 -1.34
CA PRO A 57 20.48 -43.69 -0.89
C PRO A 57 19.58 -43.37 -2.09
N ALA A 58 18.34 -43.85 -2.06
CA ALA A 58 17.29 -43.32 -2.91
C ALA A 58 17.21 -41.80 -2.67
N PRO A 59 17.17 -40.97 -3.72
CA PRO A 59 17.02 -39.54 -3.54
C PRO A 59 15.71 -39.28 -2.81
N LEU A 60 15.83 -38.59 -1.66
CA LEU A 60 14.71 -38.01 -0.94
C LEU A 60 13.77 -37.34 -1.94
N PRO A 61 12.44 -37.58 -1.87
CA PRO A 61 11.51 -36.86 -2.72
C PRO A 61 11.74 -35.38 -2.47
N SER A 62 12.21 -34.69 -3.52
CA SER A 62 12.37 -33.26 -3.55
C SER A 62 11.11 -32.66 -2.94
N LYS A 63 11.30 -31.95 -1.83
CA LYS A 63 10.28 -31.18 -1.15
C LYS A 63 9.63 -30.33 -2.22
N ARG A 64 8.49 -30.78 -2.73
CA ARG A 64 7.71 -30.13 -3.77
C ARG A 64 7.62 -28.68 -3.32
N GLN A 65 8.34 -27.79 -4.01
CA GLN A 65 8.30 -26.36 -3.70
C GLN A 65 6.82 -26.02 -3.66
N ALA A 66 6.36 -25.55 -2.51
CA ALA A 66 5.02 -25.01 -2.40
C ALA A 66 4.88 -24.03 -3.56
N SER A 67 3.97 -24.33 -4.48
CA SER A 67 3.61 -23.49 -5.61
C SER A 67 3.52 -22.06 -5.11
N SER A 68 4.34 -21.16 -5.67
CA SER A 68 4.52 -19.80 -5.18
C SER A 68 3.17 -19.10 -5.04
N LEU A 69 2.71 -19.01 -3.80
CA LEU A 69 1.47 -18.36 -3.44
C LEU A 69 1.59 -16.87 -3.81
N HIS A 70 0.91 -16.47 -4.90
CA HIS A 70 0.55 -15.09 -5.26
C HIS A 70 1.57 -14.01 -4.86
N LYS A 71 2.72 -13.98 -5.54
CA LYS A 71 3.78 -13.01 -5.25
C LYS A 71 3.35 -11.59 -5.71
N PRO A 72 3.44 -10.55 -4.86
CA PRO A 72 3.30 -9.17 -5.32
C PRO A 72 4.46 -8.76 -6.22
N LEU A 73 4.20 -7.82 -7.13
CA LEU A 73 5.18 -7.28 -8.09
C LEU A 73 5.48 -5.83 -7.74
N SER A 74 6.72 -5.40 -7.95
CA SER A 74 7.20 -4.06 -7.61
C SER A 74 8.01 -3.45 -8.74
N TYR A 75 8.55 -2.25 -8.52
CA TYR A 75 9.50 -1.61 -9.45
C TYR A 75 10.72 -2.48 -9.80
N LYS A 76 11.06 -3.48 -8.98
CA LYS A 76 12.16 -4.42 -9.26
C LYS A 76 11.78 -5.48 -10.30
N ASP A 77 10.49 -5.67 -10.53
CA ASP A 77 9.94 -6.66 -11.46
C ASP A 77 9.54 -6.00 -12.80
N VAL A 78 9.69 -4.67 -12.93
CA VAL A 78 9.48 -3.96 -14.20
C VAL A 78 10.53 -4.42 -15.22
N PRO A 79 10.13 -4.91 -16.41
CA PRO A 79 11.09 -5.28 -17.45
C PRO A 79 12.00 -4.10 -17.81
N GLN A 80 13.32 -4.34 -17.85
CA GLN A 80 14.31 -3.29 -18.14
C GLN A 80 14.18 -2.71 -19.55
N ALA A 81 13.70 -3.51 -20.51
CA ALA A 81 13.42 -3.04 -21.85
C ALA A 81 12.00 -2.46 -21.89
N LEU A 82 11.92 -1.14 -21.87
CA LEU A 82 10.67 -0.44 -22.16
C LEU A 82 10.22 -0.75 -23.59
N PRO A 83 8.91 -0.95 -23.84
CA PRO A 83 8.41 -1.14 -25.19
C PRO A 83 8.85 0.02 -26.09
N MET A 84 9.16 -0.29 -27.36
CA MET A 84 9.47 0.75 -28.34
C MET A 84 8.31 1.76 -28.42
N PRO A 85 8.60 3.03 -28.73
CA PRO A 85 7.54 4.00 -28.99
C PRO A 85 6.64 3.45 -30.11
N SER A 86 5.33 3.48 -29.88
CA SER A 86 4.32 2.98 -30.82
C SER A 86 4.50 3.65 -32.20
N SER A 87 4.24 2.90 -33.28
CA SER A 87 4.17 3.43 -34.64
C SER A 87 2.96 4.37 -34.87
N HIS A 88 2.06 4.45 -33.90
CA HIS A 88 0.93 5.37 -33.86
C HIS A 88 1.29 6.68 -33.14
N PRO A 89 0.61 7.80 -33.44
CA PRO A 89 0.84 9.05 -32.71
C PRO A 89 0.68 8.82 -31.19
N PRO A 90 1.56 9.43 -30.37
CA PRO A 90 1.54 9.24 -28.93
C PRO A 90 0.17 9.64 -28.38
N THR A 91 -0.53 8.66 -27.82
CA THR A 91 -1.84 8.89 -27.19
C THR A 91 -1.62 9.14 -25.71
N GLN A 92 -2.26 10.19 -25.19
CA GLN A 92 -2.23 10.51 -23.77
C GLN A 92 -3.18 9.61 -22.99
N LEU A 93 -2.87 9.37 -21.72
CA LEU A 93 -3.73 8.57 -20.84
C LEU A 93 -5.11 9.22 -20.70
N SER A 94 -6.15 8.46 -21.06
CA SER A 94 -7.54 8.92 -20.92
C SER A 94 -8.04 8.72 -19.49
N LEU A 95 -8.77 9.71 -18.97
CA LEU A 95 -9.42 9.64 -17.66
C LEU A 95 -10.92 9.84 -17.85
N THR A 96 -11.69 8.85 -17.42
CA THR A 96 -13.17 8.89 -17.42
C THR A 96 -13.68 9.00 -15.99
N HIS A 97 -14.52 9.99 -15.71
CA HIS A 97 -15.00 10.26 -14.36
C HIS A 97 -16.36 9.60 -14.13
N HIS A 98 -16.49 8.97 -12.97
CA HIS A 98 -17.69 8.26 -12.53
C HIS A 98 -18.01 8.61 -11.09
N THR A 99 -19.29 8.48 -10.77
CA THR A 99 -19.81 8.66 -9.43
C THR A 99 -20.29 7.31 -8.91
N GLY A 100 -19.80 6.91 -7.74
CA GLY A 100 -20.11 5.63 -7.11
C GLY A 100 -18.99 5.09 -6.23
N ALA A 101 -19.19 3.88 -5.70
CA ALA A 101 -18.22 3.26 -4.81
C ALA A 101 -17.08 2.58 -5.58
N LEU A 102 -15.84 3.03 -5.34
CA LEU A 102 -14.62 2.48 -5.95
C LEU A 102 -14.52 0.95 -5.88
N PHE A 103 -14.95 0.35 -4.76
CA PHE A 103 -14.83 -1.09 -4.51
C PHE A 103 -15.91 -1.95 -5.17
N THR A 104 -16.85 -1.36 -5.91
CA THR A 104 -17.86 -2.07 -6.73
C THR A 104 -17.36 -2.43 -8.12
N ALA A 105 -16.03 -2.41 -8.30
CA ALA A 105 -15.39 -2.77 -9.55
C ALA A 105 -15.73 -4.20 -9.98
N PRO A 106 -15.73 -4.48 -11.30
CA PRO A 106 -15.83 -5.86 -11.78
C PRO A 106 -14.55 -6.65 -11.45
N PRO A 107 -14.60 -7.99 -11.50
CA PRO A 107 -13.41 -8.85 -11.45
C PRO A 107 -12.29 -8.39 -12.38
N GLN A 108 -11.05 -8.77 -12.06
CA GLN A 108 -9.85 -8.43 -12.85
C GLN A 108 -9.57 -6.92 -12.95
N THR A 109 -10.19 -6.10 -12.09
CA THR A 109 -9.91 -4.67 -12.03
C THR A 109 -8.75 -4.37 -11.08
N LEU A 110 -7.84 -3.52 -11.53
CA LEU A 110 -6.82 -2.89 -10.70
C LEU A 110 -7.37 -1.64 -10.00
N LEU A 111 -7.32 -1.63 -8.68
CA LEU A 111 -7.68 -0.49 -7.86
C LEU A 111 -6.42 0.25 -7.41
N LEU A 112 -6.21 1.44 -7.97
CA LEU A 112 -5.08 2.29 -7.63
C LEU A 112 -5.41 3.21 -6.46
N HIS A 113 -4.43 3.40 -5.57
CA HIS A 113 -4.48 4.44 -4.55
C HIS A 113 -3.10 4.98 -4.20
N ALA A 114 -3.06 6.21 -3.71
CA ALA A 114 -1.83 6.85 -3.26
C ALA A 114 -1.43 6.37 -1.85
N CYS A 115 -0.16 6.01 -1.72
CA CYS A 115 0.45 5.41 -0.55
C CYS A 115 1.65 6.20 -0.03
N ASN A 116 1.90 6.05 1.27
CA ASN A 116 3.18 6.44 1.87
C ASN A 116 4.16 5.26 1.89
N THR A 117 5.44 5.52 2.18
CA THR A 117 6.47 4.46 2.28
C THR A 117 6.67 3.93 3.72
N GLN A 118 5.79 4.26 4.66
CA GLN A 118 5.90 3.86 6.08
C GLN A 118 4.98 2.68 6.44
N GLY A 119 4.32 2.07 5.45
CA GLY A 119 3.46 0.90 5.68
C GLY A 119 2.15 1.22 6.39
N THR A 120 1.60 2.44 6.24
CA THR A 120 0.38 2.84 6.97
C THR A 120 -0.79 3.14 6.03
N TRP A 121 -1.90 2.42 6.22
CA TRP A 121 -3.22 2.71 5.65
C TRP A 121 -4.20 3.12 6.77
N GLY A 122 -3.99 4.32 7.30
CA GLY A 122 -4.58 4.74 8.58
C GLY A 122 -5.79 5.68 8.49
N ALA A 123 -6.08 6.28 7.33
CA ALA A 123 -7.15 7.26 7.21
C ALA A 123 -7.66 7.40 5.78
N GLY A 124 -8.86 7.99 5.63
CA GLY A 124 -9.49 8.24 4.34
C GLY A 124 -9.68 6.96 3.53
N ILE A 125 -9.54 7.06 2.21
CA ILE A 125 -9.69 5.91 1.31
C ILE A 125 -8.72 4.76 1.66
N ALA A 126 -7.50 5.06 2.13
CA ALA A 126 -6.54 4.02 2.51
C ALA A 126 -7.06 3.14 3.67
N LEU A 127 -7.74 3.74 4.65
CA LEU A 127 -8.38 2.96 5.72
C LEU A 127 -9.50 2.06 5.16
N ALA A 128 -10.27 2.56 4.21
CA ALA A 128 -11.31 1.76 3.55
C ALA A 128 -10.70 0.59 2.73
N PHE A 129 -9.57 0.82 2.04
CA PHE A 129 -8.78 -0.26 1.42
C PHE A 129 -8.31 -1.28 2.47
N LYS A 130 -7.82 -0.84 3.63
CA LYS A 130 -7.37 -1.75 4.69
C LYS A 130 -8.51 -2.63 5.23
N GLN A 131 -9.70 -2.07 5.36
CA GLN A 131 -10.89 -2.79 5.82
C GLN A 131 -11.38 -3.80 4.78
N ALA A 132 -11.40 -3.41 3.50
CA ALA A 132 -11.86 -4.27 2.41
C ALA A 132 -10.83 -5.33 1.97
N TYR A 133 -9.52 -5.02 2.06
CA TYR A 133 -8.41 -5.86 1.60
C TYR A 133 -7.33 -6.04 2.68
N PRO A 134 -7.66 -6.70 3.81
CA PRO A 134 -6.74 -6.82 4.94
C PRO A 134 -5.46 -7.64 4.63
N LYS A 135 -5.52 -8.64 3.73
CA LYS A 135 -4.32 -9.39 3.32
C LYS A 135 -3.45 -8.58 2.38
N ALA A 136 -4.03 -7.83 1.43
CA ALA A 136 -3.29 -6.89 0.61
C ALA A 136 -2.59 -5.83 1.48
N TYR A 137 -3.27 -5.32 2.52
CA TYR A 137 -2.64 -4.43 3.50
C TYR A 137 -1.45 -5.09 4.20
N ALA A 138 -1.57 -6.35 4.64
CA ALA A 138 -0.48 -7.06 5.29
C ALA A 138 0.76 -7.17 4.37
N ILE A 139 0.55 -7.45 3.09
CA ILE A 139 1.61 -7.46 2.06
C ILE A 139 2.26 -6.08 1.91
N TYR A 140 1.46 -5.04 1.70
CA TYR A 140 1.96 -3.66 1.61
C TYR A 140 2.72 -3.23 2.86
N HIS A 141 2.22 -3.57 4.05
CA HIS A 141 2.84 -3.25 5.31
C HIS A 141 4.21 -3.92 5.43
N ALA A 142 4.28 -5.23 5.22
CA ALA A 142 5.53 -5.98 5.25
C ALA A 142 6.53 -5.49 4.18
N TYR A 143 6.05 -5.14 2.99
CA TYR A 143 6.89 -4.55 1.93
C TYR A 143 7.56 -3.24 2.40
N CYS A 144 6.85 -2.41 3.17
CA CYS A 144 7.36 -1.14 3.66
C CYS A 144 8.19 -1.22 4.95
N THR A 145 7.97 -2.24 5.78
CA THR A 145 8.56 -2.33 7.14
C THR A 145 9.55 -3.48 7.34
N VAL A 146 9.49 -4.51 6.51
CA VAL A 146 10.36 -5.69 6.56
C VAL A 146 11.32 -5.68 5.36
N GLU A 147 10.81 -5.67 4.13
CA GLU A 147 11.66 -5.65 2.93
C GLU A 147 12.36 -4.29 2.73
N HIS A 148 11.62 -3.24 3.05
CA HIS A 148 12.12 -1.87 3.17
C HIS A 148 11.99 -1.44 4.62
N SER A 149 12.64 -0.33 4.97
CA SER A 149 12.44 0.30 6.27
C SER A 149 12.80 1.77 6.20
N PHE A 150 11.78 2.61 6.40
CA PHE A 150 11.99 4.04 6.55
C PHE A 150 12.93 4.36 7.73
N LYS A 151 12.84 3.59 8.83
CA LYS A 151 13.67 3.79 10.03
C LYS A 151 15.13 3.42 9.81
N ALA A 152 15.38 2.40 8.99
CA ALA A 152 16.74 1.95 8.68
C ALA A 152 17.37 2.71 7.49
N GLY A 153 16.73 3.78 6.99
CA GLY A 153 17.23 4.56 5.85
C GLY A 153 16.99 3.92 4.47
N ASN A 154 16.49 2.69 4.42
CA ASN A 154 16.15 1.96 3.19
C ASN A 154 14.63 2.01 2.91
N SER A 155 14.06 3.21 2.80
CA SER A 155 12.63 3.35 2.47
C SER A 155 12.34 2.90 1.04
N VAL A 156 11.11 2.44 0.78
CA VAL A 156 10.61 2.29 -0.59
C VAL A 156 10.87 3.59 -1.38
N PRO A 157 11.41 3.54 -2.60
CA PRO A 157 11.57 4.74 -3.41
C PRO A 157 10.21 5.35 -3.77
N VAL A 158 10.03 6.65 -3.52
CA VAL A 158 8.85 7.37 -4.05
C VAL A 158 8.90 7.39 -5.57
N GLY A 159 7.74 7.48 -6.21
CA GLY A 159 7.65 7.38 -7.66
C GLY A 159 7.62 5.97 -8.20
N THR A 160 7.46 4.97 -7.33
CA THR A 160 7.32 3.56 -7.68
C THR A 160 5.94 3.01 -7.30
N ALA A 161 5.65 1.78 -7.71
CA ALA A 161 4.41 1.09 -7.36
C ALA A 161 4.67 -0.33 -6.83
N LEU A 162 3.71 -0.82 -6.03
CA LEU A 162 3.55 -2.23 -5.67
C LEU A 162 2.20 -2.71 -6.20
N LEU A 163 2.23 -3.73 -7.05
CA LEU A 163 1.08 -4.40 -7.65
C LEU A 163 0.83 -5.72 -6.91
N ILE A 164 -0.30 -5.80 -6.21
CA ILE A 164 -0.67 -6.94 -5.38
C ILE A 164 -1.78 -7.73 -6.09
N PRO A 165 -1.61 -9.03 -6.34
CA PRO A 165 -2.65 -9.87 -6.94
C PRO A 165 -3.87 -10.02 -6.01
N PRO A 166 -5.01 -10.53 -6.53
CA PRO A 166 -6.16 -10.86 -5.69
C PRO A 166 -5.81 -11.92 -4.64
N VAL A 167 -5.66 -11.49 -3.38
CA VAL A 167 -5.29 -12.35 -2.24
C VAL A 167 -6.37 -12.44 -1.17
N ASP A 168 -7.26 -11.45 -1.14
CA ASP A 168 -8.38 -11.36 -0.22
C ASP A 168 -9.56 -12.19 -0.74
N LYS A 169 -10.18 -12.98 0.15
CA LYS A 169 -11.21 -13.96 -0.23
C LYS A 169 -12.48 -13.21 -0.65
N GLY A 170 -13.05 -13.58 -1.80
CA GLY A 170 -14.28 -12.96 -2.31
C GLY A 170 -14.07 -11.58 -2.94
N THR A 171 -12.82 -11.10 -3.01
CA THR A 171 -12.50 -9.85 -3.69
C THR A 171 -11.63 -10.15 -4.93
N PRO A 172 -12.15 -9.95 -6.14
CA PRO A 172 -11.46 -10.33 -7.37
C PRO A 172 -10.54 -9.21 -7.91
N HIS A 173 -10.13 -8.27 -7.05
CA HIS A 173 -9.42 -7.06 -7.46
C HIS A 173 -7.92 -7.15 -7.22
N TRP A 174 -7.18 -6.56 -8.14
CA TRP A 174 -5.78 -6.23 -7.95
C TRP A 174 -5.66 -4.92 -7.19
N ILE A 175 -4.62 -4.77 -6.36
CA ILE A 175 -4.38 -3.54 -5.60
C ILE A 175 -3.05 -2.92 -6.05
N GLY A 176 -3.11 -1.67 -6.51
CA GLY A 176 -1.93 -0.91 -6.92
C GLY A 176 -1.61 0.20 -5.93
N CYS A 177 -0.53 0.01 -5.16
CA CYS A 177 -0.05 0.97 -4.18
C CYS A 177 0.92 1.94 -4.87
N LEU A 178 0.50 3.18 -5.12
CA LEU A 178 1.35 4.20 -5.74
C LEU A 178 2.14 4.93 -4.63
N PHE A 179 3.46 4.78 -4.56
CA PHE A 179 4.26 5.43 -3.53
C PHE A 179 4.52 6.90 -3.88
N THR A 180 3.58 7.78 -3.55
CA THR A 180 3.65 9.20 -3.93
C THR A 180 4.27 10.08 -2.84
N SER A 181 4.40 9.59 -1.61
CA SER A 181 5.00 10.35 -0.50
C SER A 181 5.81 9.44 0.42
N ARG A 182 6.96 9.90 0.90
CA ARG A 182 7.81 9.15 1.84
C ARG A 182 7.17 9.02 3.22
N ARG A 183 6.38 10.01 3.63
CA ARG A 183 5.69 10.06 4.93
C ARG A 183 4.19 10.31 4.75
N TYR A 184 3.42 10.33 5.84
CA TYR A 184 2.00 10.67 5.82
C TYR A 184 1.64 11.73 6.87
N GLY A 185 0.37 12.18 6.85
CA GLY A 185 -0.14 13.16 7.80
C GLY A 185 0.54 14.52 7.67
N LYS A 186 0.95 15.11 8.80
CA LYS A 186 1.66 16.40 8.82
C LYS A 186 3.06 16.32 8.20
N GLY A 187 3.66 15.13 8.14
CA GLY A 187 5.02 14.94 7.63
C GLY A 187 5.10 14.55 6.15
N ARG A 188 3.97 14.46 5.44
CA ARG A 188 3.91 14.12 4.01
C ARG A 188 4.79 15.04 3.15
N ASP A 189 5.18 14.53 1.99
CA ASP A 189 6.02 15.29 1.07
C ASP A 189 5.27 16.51 0.49
N GLY A 190 6.02 17.48 -0.04
CA GLY A 190 5.45 18.67 -0.65
C GLY A 190 4.68 18.35 -1.93
N VAL A 191 3.70 19.19 -2.29
CA VAL A 191 2.80 18.98 -3.44
C VAL A 191 3.55 18.66 -4.73
N GLU A 192 4.59 19.42 -5.07
CA GLU A 192 5.42 19.18 -6.28
C GLU A 192 6.09 17.81 -6.29
N SER A 193 6.53 17.33 -5.12
CA SER A 193 7.12 16.00 -4.98
C SER A 193 6.06 14.92 -5.20
N ILE A 194 4.88 15.09 -4.58
CA ILE A 194 3.78 14.14 -4.69
C ILE A 194 3.31 13.99 -6.13
N VAL A 195 3.07 15.10 -6.84
CA VAL A 195 2.58 15.03 -8.23
C VAL A 195 3.64 14.44 -9.16
N ARG A 196 4.93 14.80 -9.01
CA ARG A 196 6.03 14.19 -9.78
C ARG A 196 6.12 12.68 -9.55
N SER A 197 6.10 12.25 -8.29
CA SER A 197 6.11 10.83 -7.93
C SER A 197 4.84 10.11 -8.40
N THR A 198 3.71 10.81 -8.50
CA THR A 198 2.48 10.20 -9.00
C THR A 198 2.63 9.80 -10.47
N GLY A 199 3.17 10.68 -11.32
CA GLY A 199 3.38 10.38 -12.74
C GLY A 199 4.22 9.12 -12.94
N THR A 200 5.41 9.07 -12.33
CA THR A 200 6.32 7.92 -12.49
C THR A 200 5.77 6.63 -11.87
N ALA A 201 5.04 6.72 -10.75
CA ALA A 201 4.43 5.56 -10.13
C ALA A 201 3.32 4.96 -11.01
N VAL A 202 2.54 5.80 -11.69
CA VAL A 202 1.50 5.36 -12.62
C VAL A 202 2.11 4.75 -13.89
N GLU A 203 3.14 5.37 -14.46
CA GLU A 203 3.89 4.76 -15.57
C GLU A 203 4.43 3.37 -15.21
N GLY A 204 5.05 3.25 -14.03
CA GLY A 204 5.57 1.98 -13.54
C GLY A 204 4.50 0.91 -13.33
N VAL A 205 3.32 1.27 -12.80
CA VAL A 205 2.23 0.30 -12.61
C VAL A 205 1.60 -0.11 -13.94
N LEU A 206 1.47 0.79 -14.91
CA LEU A 206 0.96 0.46 -16.25
C LEU A 206 1.90 -0.51 -16.98
N GLU A 207 3.21 -0.36 -16.80
CA GLU A 207 4.19 -1.32 -17.32
C GLU A 207 4.08 -2.70 -16.65
N LEU A 208 3.87 -2.74 -15.32
CA LEU A 208 3.61 -4.01 -14.62
C LEU A 208 2.31 -4.67 -15.10
N VAL A 209 1.25 -3.89 -15.35
CA VAL A 209 -0.03 -4.38 -15.89
C VAL A 209 0.18 -5.03 -17.26
N ARG A 210 0.89 -4.36 -18.17
CA ARG A 210 1.27 -4.92 -19.47
C ARG A 210 2.02 -6.24 -19.31
N ALA A 211 3.07 -6.24 -18.48
CA ALA A 211 3.91 -7.41 -18.28
C ALA A 211 3.16 -8.61 -17.65
N VAL A 212 2.18 -8.36 -16.78
CA VAL A 212 1.26 -9.39 -16.27
C VAL A 212 0.37 -9.93 -17.38
N ASN A 213 -0.27 -9.04 -18.16
CA ASN A 213 -1.21 -9.43 -19.21
C ASN A 213 -0.54 -10.23 -20.35
N GLU A 214 0.74 -9.97 -20.61
CA GLU A 214 1.54 -10.73 -21.57
C GLU A 214 2.19 -11.99 -20.98
N GLY A 215 2.03 -12.26 -19.68
CA GLY A 215 2.65 -13.40 -19.00
C GLY A 215 4.18 -13.34 -18.90
N VAL A 216 4.75 -12.13 -18.97
CA VAL A 216 6.18 -11.86 -18.76
C VAL A 216 6.53 -11.96 -17.27
N VAL A 217 5.65 -11.44 -16.41
CA VAL A 217 5.75 -11.52 -14.95
C VAL A 217 4.43 -11.99 -14.35
N GLY A 218 4.48 -12.43 -13.09
CA GLY A 218 3.29 -12.94 -12.40
C GLY A 218 3.00 -14.41 -12.72
N ASP A 219 1.83 -14.86 -12.28
CA ASP A 219 1.36 -16.23 -12.43
C ASP A 219 0.58 -16.36 -13.75
N ARG A 220 1.11 -17.17 -14.69
CA ARG A 220 0.52 -17.37 -16.02
C ARG A 220 -0.83 -18.08 -15.99
N ASP A 221 -1.12 -18.79 -14.90
CA ASP A 221 -2.39 -19.50 -14.72
C ASP A 221 -3.49 -18.57 -14.18
N LYS A 222 -3.19 -17.28 -13.96
CA LYS A 222 -4.15 -16.27 -13.52
C LYS A 222 -4.60 -15.40 -14.66
N GLU A 223 -5.88 -15.04 -14.59
CA GLU A 223 -6.46 -14.02 -15.44
C GLU A 223 -5.74 -12.68 -15.20
N GLY A 224 -5.50 -11.96 -16.30
CA GLY A 224 -4.84 -10.66 -16.27
C GLY A 224 -5.68 -9.56 -15.64
N ILE A 225 -5.26 -8.32 -15.89
CA ILE A 225 -5.93 -7.09 -15.45
C ILE A 225 -6.70 -6.54 -16.65
N ALA A 226 -8.02 -6.51 -16.55
CA ALA A 226 -8.93 -6.09 -17.61
C ALA A 226 -9.31 -4.60 -17.54
N GLY A 227 -9.14 -3.97 -16.38
CA GLY A 227 -9.50 -2.57 -16.18
C GLY A 227 -8.73 -1.92 -15.04
N VAL A 228 -8.69 -0.58 -15.05
CA VAL A 228 -8.02 0.22 -14.02
C VAL A 228 -8.98 1.27 -13.47
N ARG A 229 -9.16 1.28 -12.16
CA ARG A 229 -9.92 2.29 -11.42
C ARG A 229 -9.05 2.97 -10.38
N MET A 230 -9.33 4.23 -10.11
CA MET A 230 -8.74 4.97 -8.99
C MET A 230 -9.79 5.89 -8.37
N CYS A 231 -9.59 6.31 -7.12
CA CYS A 231 -10.27 7.51 -6.63
C CYS A 231 -9.52 8.77 -7.09
N ARG A 232 -9.96 9.97 -6.67
CA ARG A 232 -9.13 11.19 -6.75
C ARG A 232 -7.90 11.08 -5.84
N ILE A 233 -6.91 10.32 -6.29
CA ILE A 233 -5.68 10.05 -5.54
C ILE A 233 -4.98 11.37 -5.16
N ASN A 234 -4.30 11.36 -4.02
CA ASN A 234 -3.68 12.53 -3.38
C ASN A 234 -4.64 13.62 -2.85
N SER A 235 -5.90 13.68 -3.27
CA SER A 235 -6.84 14.77 -2.90
C SER A 235 -7.47 14.66 -1.51
N GLY A 236 -7.34 13.51 -0.87
CA GLY A 236 -7.71 13.35 0.54
C GLY A 236 -6.60 13.82 1.48
N LYS A 237 -6.05 12.89 2.28
CA LYS A 237 -5.09 13.20 3.36
C LYS A 237 -3.71 13.68 2.89
N PHE A 238 -3.40 13.57 1.59
CA PHE A 238 -2.20 14.20 1.03
C PHE A 238 -2.42 15.67 0.65
N GLY A 239 -3.66 16.15 0.59
CA GLY A 239 -3.99 17.56 0.43
C GLY A 239 -3.50 18.16 -0.88
N VAL A 240 -3.45 17.36 -1.95
CA VAL A 240 -3.14 17.84 -3.29
C VAL A 240 -4.44 18.11 -4.03
N GLU A 241 -4.64 19.33 -4.52
CA GLU A 241 -5.79 19.63 -5.37
C GLU A 241 -5.85 18.67 -6.55
N TRP A 242 -7.03 18.07 -6.77
CA TRP A 242 -7.21 17.03 -7.78
C TRP A 242 -6.72 17.47 -9.16
N LYS A 243 -7.01 18.70 -9.56
CA LYS A 243 -6.59 19.27 -10.84
C LYS A 243 -5.08 19.10 -11.13
N ARG A 244 -4.23 19.23 -10.11
CA ARG A 244 -2.77 19.08 -10.28
C ARG A 244 -2.36 17.61 -10.48
N THR A 245 -3.07 16.70 -9.83
CA THR A 245 -2.88 15.26 -10.05
C THR A 245 -3.39 14.87 -11.44
N GLU A 246 -4.58 15.34 -11.81
CA GLU A 246 -5.20 15.09 -13.11
C GLU A 246 -4.34 15.59 -14.28
N GLU A 247 -3.73 16.78 -14.16
CA GLU A 247 -2.81 17.33 -15.18
C GLU A 247 -1.61 16.39 -15.41
N VAL A 248 -1.00 15.89 -14.34
CA VAL A 248 0.10 14.92 -14.46
C VAL A 248 -0.36 13.62 -15.11
N LEU A 249 -1.51 13.09 -14.70
CA LEU A 249 -2.03 11.83 -15.25
C LEU A 249 -2.34 11.96 -16.75
N ARG A 250 -2.97 13.06 -17.18
CA ARG A 250 -3.25 13.33 -18.60
C ARG A 250 -1.98 13.59 -19.41
N GLY A 251 -0.90 14.06 -18.77
CA GLY A 251 0.41 14.22 -19.40
C GLY A 251 1.14 12.91 -19.71
N ILE A 252 0.70 11.76 -19.17
CA ILE A 252 1.32 10.46 -19.41
C ILE A 252 1.08 10.02 -20.86
N VAL A 253 2.16 9.72 -21.58
CA VAL A 253 2.10 9.13 -22.92
C VAL A 253 1.99 7.62 -22.80
N VAL A 254 0.89 7.07 -23.29
CA VAL A 254 0.59 5.62 -23.28
C VAL A 254 1.50 4.91 -24.27
N ARG A 255 2.12 3.82 -23.83
CA ARG A 255 3.02 2.98 -24.64
C ARG A 255 2.30 1.75 -25.16
N GLU A 256 2.93 1.06 -26.10
CA GLU A 256 2.38 -0.18 -26.65
C GLU A 256 2.11 -1.20 -25.53
N GLY A 257 0.92 -1.80 -25.56
CA GLY A 257 0.45 -2.77 -24.57
C GLY A 257 -0.02 -2.17 -23.24
N TRP A 258 0.18 -0.87 -22.99
CA TRP A 258 -0.38 -0.23 -21.79
C TRP A 258 -1.90 -0.06 -21.91
N VAL A 259 -2.58 -0.18 -20.78
CA VAL A 259 -3.99 0.22 -20.67
C VAL A 259 -4.07 1.73 -20.91
N GLY A 260 -4.81 2.15 -21.94
CA GLY A 260 -4.89 3.56 -22.36
C GLY A 260 -5.92 4.41 -21.61
N GLY A 261 -6.68 3.82 -20.67
CA GLY A 261 -7.72 4.52 -19.92
C GLY A 261 -7.78 4.10 -18.46
N VAL A 262 -8.03 5.09 -17.60
CA VAL A 262 -8.29 4.87 -16.18
C VAL A 262 -9.60 5.53 -15.79
N GLU A 263 -10.45 4.79 -15.09
CA GLU A 263 -11.68 5.33 -14.54
C GLU A 263 -11.42 5.97 -13.17
N VAL A 264 -11.83 7.22 -12.99
CA VAL A 264 -11.75 7.95 -11.73
C VAL A 264 -13.13 7.90 -11.07
N TRP A 265 -13.21 7.30 -9.88
CA TRP A 265 -14.44 7.07 -9.15
C TRP A 265 -14.50 7.89 -7.86
N ASP A 266 -15.51 8.74 -7.76
CA ASP A 266 -15.81 9.54 -6.57
C ASP A 266 -17.07 9.06 -5.87
N GLN A 267 -17.05 9.05 -4.53
CA GLN A 267 -18.27 8.81 -3.76
C GLN A 267 -19.26 9.96 -3.96
N GLU A 268 -20.55 9.63 -4.07
CA GLU A 268 -21.62 10.64 -4.02
C GLU A 268 -21.55 11.44 -2.72
N GLY A 269 -21.58 12.77 -2.82
CA GLY A 269 -21.91 13.64 -1.69
C GLY A 269 -20.81 13.90 -0.67
N VAL A 270 -19.53 13.94 -1.07
CA VAL A 270 -18.41 14.41 -0.22
C VAL A 270 -17.78 15.68 -0.80
#